data_AF-A0A925B3R0-F1
#
_entry.id   AF-A0A925B3R0-F1
#
_cell.length_a   1.000
_cell.length_b   1.000
_cell.length_c   1.000
_cell.angle_alpha   90.00
_cell.angle_beta   90.00
_cell.angle_gamma   90.00
#
_symmetry.space_group_name_H-M   'P 1'
#
loop_
_entity.id
_entity.type
_entity.pdbx_description
1 polymer ?
#
loop_
_entity_poly.entity_id
_entity_poly.type
_entity_poly.pdbx_seq_one_letter_code
_entity_poly.pdbx_strand_id
1 'polypeptide(L)'
;MFEDYQKFALQASLGTRFLNSLIDGILSQILLFAVFIPIGYVSETQKVPIAEGLIFVIAIGFRLFYYVFFETIFQKTPAKFITGTKVVMQDGSKPDLGAIIARTVIRFIPFEAFSFLGSEPSGWHDRWSKTQVVSNNVMDDYTQQSPPPPPQFNNQPG
;
A
#
# COMPACT_ATOMS: atom_id res chain seq x y z
N MET A 1 10.33 -24.25 -3.12
CA MET A 1 9.25 -24.83 -2.28
C MET A 1 9.28 -24.29 -0.85
N PHE A 2 10.37 -24.44 -0.08
CA PHE A 2 10.44 -23.91 1.30
C PHE A 2 10.59 -22.37 1.38
N GLU A 3 11.43 -21.78 0.54
CA GLU A 3 11.55 -20.31 0.45
C GLU A 3 10.24 -19.66 0.02
N ASP A 4 9.51 -20.30 -0.91
CA ASP A 4 8.21 -19.83 -1.37
C ASP A 4 7.15 -19.87 -0.26
N TYR A 5 7.20 -20.90 0.60
CA TYR A 5 6.31 -21.05 1.75
C TYR A 5 6.56 -19.97 2.81
N GLN A 6 7.83 -19.69 3.10
CA GLN A 6 8.21 -18.61 4.00
C GLN A 6 7.82 -17.23 3.47
N LYS A 7 8.01 -16.98 2.17
CA LYS A 7 7.52 -15.76 1.52
C LYS A 7 6.01 -15.61 1.62
N PHE A 8 5.26 -16.71 1.53
CA PHE A 8 3.80 -16.69 1.66
C PHE A 8 3.34 -16.39 3.09
N ALA A 9 4.01 -16.97 4.10
CA ALA A 9 3.70 -16.75 5.52
C ALA A 9 3.98 -15.29 5.98
N LEU A 10 4.93 -14.61 5.35
CA LEU A 10 5.27 -13.21 5.64
C LEU A 10 4.27 -12.19 5.05
N GLN A 11 3.54 -12.58 4.01
CA GLN A 11 2.65 -11.68 3.29
C GLN A 11 1.40 -11.34 4.10
N ALA A 12 1.04 -10.05 4.09
CA ALA A 12 -0.21 -9.60 4.70
C ALA A 12 -1.41 -10.23 3.99
N SER A 13 -2.39 -10.67 4.79
CA SER A 13 -3.63 -11.26 4.28
C SER A 13 -4.39 -10.30 3.36
N LEU A 14 -5.23 -10.86 2.48
CA LEU A 14 -6.06 -10.06 1.58
C LEU A 14 -6.95 -9.07 2.37
N GLY A 15 -7.55 -9.50 3.48
CA GLY A 15 -8.37 -8.65 4.34
C GLY A 15 -7.57 -7.50 4.96
N THR A 16 -6.33 -7.75 5.38
CA THR A 16 -5.43 -6.70 5.88
C THR A 16 -5.08 -5.68 4.80
N ARG A 17 -4.83 -6.13 3.56
CA ARG A 17 -4.56 -5.24 2.42
C ARG A 17 -5.78 -4.41 2.04
N PHE A 18 -6.96 -5.03 2.01
CA PHE A 18 -8.22 -4.31 1.79
C PHE A 18 -8.46 -3.26 2.88
N LEU A 19 -8.28 -3.63 4.15
CA LEU A 19 -8.43 -2.72 5.27
C LEU A 19 -7.44 -1.54 5.18
N ASN A 20 -6.19 -1.81 4.78
CA ASN A 20 -5.22 -0.75 4.52
C ASN A 20 -5.71 0.24 3.46
N SER A 21 -6.16 -0.26 2.30
CA SER A 21 -6.68 0.57 1.22
C SER A 21 -7.92 1.37 1.64
N LEU A 22 -8.80 0.77 2.46
CA LEU A 22 -9.99 1.42 2.98
C LEU A 22 -9.64 2.57 3.94
N ILE A 23 -8.77 2.29 4.93
CA ILE A 23 -8.34 3.29 5.92
C ILE A 23 -7.58 4.43 5.23
N ASP A 24 -6.61 4.13 4.35
CA ASP A 24 -5.87 5.17 3.62
C ASP A 24 -6.83 5.97 2.71
N GLY A 25 -7.84 5.33 2.12
CA GLY A 25 -8.89 5.99 1.35
C GLY A 25 -9.69 7.00 2.18
N ILE A 26 -10.12 6.61 3.38
CA ILE A 26 -10.86 7.49 4.29
C ILE A 26 -9.96 8.62 4.80
N LEU A 27 -8.74 8.31 5.26
CA LEU A 27 -7.80 9.31 5.79
C LEU A 27 -7.42 10.35 4.73
N SER A 28 -7.06 9.89 3.53
CA SER A 28 -6.74 10.82 2.43
C SER A 28 -7.95 11.67 2.04
N GLN A 29 -9.17 11.14 2.08
CA GLN A 29 -10.39 11.90 1.80
C GLN A 29 -10.69 12.96 2.87
N ILE A 30 -10.51 12.63 4.16
CA ILE A 30 -10.68 13.59 5.26
C ILE A 30 -9.68 14.76 5.11
N LEU A 31 -8.41 14.44 4.85
CA LEU A 31 -7.39 15.47 4.64
C LEU A 31 -7.69 16.33 3.40
N LEU A 32 -8.19 15.72 2.34
CA LEU A 32 -8.58 16.43 1.13
C LEU A 32 -9.72 17.43 1.39
N PHE A 33 -10.74 17.04 2.16
CA PHE A 33 -11.79 17.97 2.60
C PHE A 33 -11.25 19.08 3.50
N ALA A 34 -10.32 18.78 4.40
CA ALA A 34 -9.68 19.79 5.24
C ALA A 34 -8.94 20.86 4.41
N VAL A 35 -8.42 20.50 3.22
CA VAL A 35 -7.80 21.44 2.28
C VAL A 35 -8.84 22.20 1.45
N PHE A 36 -9.87 21.52 0.92
CA PHE A 36 -10.83 22.15 0.02
C PHE A 36 -11.89 23.02 0.70
N ILE A 37 -12.27 22.73 1.95
CA ILE A 37 -13.28 23.54 2.67
C ILE A 37 -12.84 25.01 2.80
N PRO A 38 -11.63 25.33 3.30
CA PRO A 38 -11.15 26.71 3.34
C PRO A 38 -11.04 27.35 1.96
N ILE A 39 -10.54 26.60 0.97
CA ILE A 39 -10.39 27.08 -0.41
C ILE A 39 -11.76 27.45 -1.01
N GLY A 40 -12.77 26.59 -0.83
CA GLY A 40 -14.14 26.83 -1.27
C GLY A 40 -14.78 28.03 -0.56
N TYR A 41 -14.55 28.18 0.74
CA TYR A 41 -15.02 29.35 1.49
C TYR A 41 -14.41 30.66 0.96
N VAL A 42 -13.09 30.69 0.70
CA VAL A 42 -12.42 31.86 0.12
C VAL A 42 -12.93 32.14 -1.30
N SER A 43 -13.08 31.10 -2.13
CA SER A 43 -13.63 31.22 -3.49
C SER A 43 -15.01 31.87 -3.49
N GLU A 44 -15.92 31.42 -2.61
CA GLU A 44 -17.27 31.95 -2.50
C GLU A 44 -17.26 33.41 -2.01
N THR A 45 -16.51 33.72 -0.95
CA THR A 45 -16.44 35.08 -0.38
C THR A 45 -15.84 36.10 -1.35
N GLN A 46 -14.86 35.69 -2.15
CA GLN A 46 -14.22 36.56 -3.16
C GLN A 46 -14.93 36.52 -4.52
N LYS A 47 -15.96 35.69 -4.69
CA LYS A 47 -16.64 35.43 -5.98
C LYS A 47 -15.68 35.02 -7.10
N VAL A 48 -14.60 34.31 -6.75
CA VAL A 48 -13.61 33.80 -7.71
C VAL A 48 -13.94 32.35 -7.99
N PRO A 49 -14.43 31.98 -9.19
CA PRO A 49 -14.77 30.60 -9.50
C PRO A 49 -13.50 29.74 -9.59
N ILE A 50 -13.57 28.53 -9.04
CA ILE A 50 -12.53 27.51 -9.21
C ILE A 50 -12.95 26.59 -10.36
N ALA A 51 -12.07 26.43 -11.34
CA ALA A 51 -12.31 25.50 -12.43
C ALA A 51 -12.39 24.06 -11.91
N GLU A 52 -13.42 23.30 -12.32
CA GLU A 52 -13.61 21.90 -11.91
C GLU A 52 -12.39 21.02 -12.25
N GLY A 53 -11.78 21.26 -13.42
CA GLY A 53 -10.55 20.56 -13.81
C GLY A 53 -9.38 20.82 -12.86
N LEU A 54 -9.29 22.02 -12.27
CA LEU A 54 -8.25 22.35 -11.28
C LEU A 54 -8.48 21.58 -9.98
N ILE A 55 -9.74 21.46 -9.53
CA ILE A 55 -10.10 20.65 -8.35
C ILE A 55 -9.66 19.20 -8.55
N PHE A 56 -9.95 18.62 -9.72
CA PHE A 56 -9.56 17.26 -10.05
C PHE A 56 -8.03 17.06 -10.07
N VAL A 57 -7.29 17.97 -10.70
CA VAL A 57 -5.82 17.92 -10.73
C VAL A 57 -5.22 18.04 -9.32
N ILE A 58 -5.73 18.96 -8.49
CA ILE A 58 -5.29 19.10 -7.10
C ILE A 58 -5.59 17.82 -6.31
N ALA A 59 -6.77 17.23 -6.48
CA ALA A 59 -7.16 16.02 -5.79
C ALA A 59 -6.27 14.81 -6.14
N ILE A 60 -5.98 14.60 -7.42
CA ILE A 60 -5.06 13.55 -7.86
C ILE A 60 -3.65 13.85 -7.35
N GLY A 61 -3.15 15.08 -7.53
CA GLY A 61 -1.82 15.48 -7.09
C GLY A 61 -1.62 15.28 -5.59
N PHE A 62 -2.62 15.66 -4.78
CA PHE A 62 -2.62 15.45 -3.34
C PHE A 62 -2.53 13.96 -2.98
N ARG A 63 -3.34 13.12 -3.63
CA ARG A 63 -3.36 11.68 -3.33
C ARG A 63 -2.07 10.98 -3.78
N LEU A 64 -1.50 11.36 -4.92
CA LEU A 64 -0.16 10.93 -5.34
C LEU A 64 0.90 11.32 -4.31
N PHE A 65 0.91 12.60 -3.91
CA PHE A 65 1.84 13.11 -2.91
C PHE A 65 1.71 12.36 -1.58
N TYR A 66 0.49 12.13 -1.09
CA TYR A 66 0.23 11.38 0.13
C TYR A 66 0.92 10.01 0.11
N TYR A 67 0.65 9.18 -0.91
CA TYR A 67 1.23 7.84 -0.97
C TYR A 67 2.75 7.88 -1.14
N VAL A 68 3.28 8.70 -2.05
CA VAL A 68 4.71 8.79 -2.31
C VAL A 68 5.46 9.28 -1.07
N PHE A 69 4.97 10.33 -0.40
CA PHE A 69 5.60 10.89 0.79
C PHE A 69 5.71 9.85 1.91
N PHE A 70 4.59 9.21 2.26
CA PHE A 70 4.56 8.24 3.35
C PHE A 70 5.34 6.96 3.03
N GLU A 71 5.14 6.36 1.84
CA GLU A 71 5.80 5.12 1.49
C GLU A 71 7.32 5.31 1.26
N THR A 72 7.78 6.48 0.82
CA THR A 72 9.24 6.75 0.64
C THR A 72 9.97 6.86 1.97
N ILE A 73 9.39 7.60 2.91
CA ILE A 73 10.04 7.87 4.19
C ILE A 73 9.91 6.65 5.10
N PHE A 74 8.72 6.08 5.20
CA PHE A 74 8.38 5.10 6.23
C PHE A 74 8.16 3.68 5.72
N GLN A 75 8.14 3.46 4.38
CA GLN A 75 7.69 2.20 3.76
C GLN A 75 6.27 1.81 4.15
N LYS A 76 5.53 2.77 4.72
CA LYS A 76 4.24 2.60 5.36
C LYS A 76 3.40 3.82 5.09
N THR A 77 2.14 3.58 4.76
CA THR A 77 1.10 4.60 4.83
C THR A 77 0.52 4.65 6.25
N PRO A 78 -0.20 5.70 6.64
CA PRO A 78 -0.90 5.78 7.92
C PRO A 78 -1.71 4.53 8.27
N ALA A 79 -2.44 3.93 7.33
CA ALA A 79 -3.15 2.68 7.59
C ALA A 79 -2.21 1.51 7.93
N LYS A 80 -1.05 1.42 7.26
CA LYS A 80 -0.06 0.36 7.48
C LYS A 80 0.61 0.45 8.86
N PHE A 81 0.68 1.64 9.44
CA PHE A 81 1.07 1.78 10.85
C PHE A 81 0.06 1.13 11.79
N ILE A 82 -1.24 1.32 11.51
CA ILE A 82 -2.33 0.76 12.32
C ILE A 82 -2.39 -0.77 12.18
N THR A 83 -2.25 -1.30 10.97
CA THR A 83 -2.33 -2.75 10.72
C THR A 83 -1.02 -3.50 10.95
N GLY A 84 0.05 -2.80 11.33
CA GLY A 84 1.35 -3.43 11.57
C GLY A 84 1.97 -4.04 10.31
N THR A 85 1.75 -3.43 9.15
CA THR A 85 2.30 -3.91 7.86
C THR A 85 3.32 -2.94 7.28
N LYS A 86 4.16 -3.40 6.34
CA LYS A 86 5.11 -2.56 5.59
C LYS A 86 5.26 -3.02 4.15
N VAL A 87 5.66 -2.11 3.26
CA VAL A 87 5.98 -2.40 1.86
C VAL A 87 7.46 -2.71 1.74
N VAL A 88 7.79 -3.83 1.10
CA VAL A 88 9.16 -4.24 0.77
C VAL A 88 9.24 -4.66 -0.70
N MET A 89 10.43 -4.69 -1.26
CA MET A 89 10.67 -5.34 -2.56
C MET A 89 10.47 -6.87 -2.44
N GLN A 90 10.27 -7.57 -3.55
CA GLN A 90 10.14 -9.04 -3.56
C GLN A 90 11.37 -9.79 -3.02
N ASP A 91 12.55 -9.15 -3.03
CA ASP A 91 13.78 -9.64 -2.42
C ASP A 91 13.91 -9.26 -0.93
N GLY A 92 12.92 -8.57 -0.36
CA GLY A 92 12.90 -8.10 1.03
C GLY A 92 13.61 -6.77 1.26
N SER A 93 14.27 -6.19 0.26
CA SER A 93 14.95 -4.90 0.37
C SER A 93 13.97 -3.72 0.49
N LYS A 94 14.49 -2.56 0.89
CA LYS A 94 13.71 -1.31 0.94
C LYS A 94 13.35 -0.89 -0.49
N PRO A 95 12.07 -0.60 -0.79
CA PRO A 95 11.67 -0.10 -2.10
C PRO A 95 12.31 1.26 -2.36
N ASP A 96 12.81 1.42 -3.58
CA ASP A 96 13.33 2.69 -4.06
C ASP A 96 12.20 3.63 -4.45
N LEU A 97 12.53 4.91 -4.67
CA LEU A 97 11.54 5.91 -5.06
C LEU A 97 10.82 5.54 -6.37
N GLY A 98 11.53 4.91 -7.31
CA GLY A 98 10.98 4.45 -8.58
C GLY A 98 9.87 3.41 -8.39
N ALA A 99 10.12 2.38 -7.58
CA ALA A 99 9.12 1.36 -7.26
C ALA A 99 7.91 1.97 -6.55
N ILE A 100 8.12 2.91 -5.63
CA ILE A 100 7.03 3.59 -4.90
C ILE A 100 6.16 4.45 -5.82
N ILE A 101 6.78 5.20 -6.74
CA ILE A 101 6.04 6.00 -7.72
C ILE A 101 5.25 5.09 -8.65
N ALA A 102 5.88 4.05 -9.21
CA ALA A 102 5.20 3.10 -10.08
C ALA A 102 4.00 2.47 -9.36
N ARG A 103 4.22 1.96 -8.15
CA ARG A 103 3.19 1.42 -7.27
C ARG A 103 2.04 2.41 -7.05
N THR A 104 2.36 3.66 -6.76
CA THR A 104 1.37 4.71 -6.52
C THR A 104 0.56 4.98 -7.77
N VAL A 105 1.19 5.16 -8.93
CA VAL A 105 0.50 5.42 -10.21
C VAL A 105 -0.41 4.26 -10.60
N ILE A 106 0.04 3.02 -10.44
CA ILE A 106 -0.74 1.83 -10.80
C ILE A 106 -2.03 1.73 -9.97
N ARG A 107 -2.03 2.18 -8.70
CA ARG A 107 -3.25 2.22 -7.87
C ARG A 107 -4.34 3.16 -8.41
N PHE A 108 -4.00 4.09 -9.31
CA PHE A 108 -4.99 4.96 -9.97
C PHE A 108 -5.52 4.38 -11.27
N ILE A 109 -5.00 3.24 -11.73
CA ILE A 109 -5.57 2.55 -12.89
C ILE A 109 -7.00 2.12 -12.54
N PRO A 110 -7.99 2.48 -13.38
CA PRO A 110 -9.36 2.02 -13.19
C PRO A 110 -9.40 0.51 -13.07
N PHE A 111 -10.24 -0.01 -12.18
CA PHE A 111 -10.40 -1.44 -11.89
C PHE A 111 -9.22 -2.13 -11.18
N GLU A 112 -8.21 -1.40 -10.69
CA GLU A 112 -7.12 -2.00 -9.91
C GLU A 112 -7.63 -2.74 -8.67
N ALA A 113 -8.71 -2.26 -8.04
CA ALA A 113 -9.36 -2.93 -6.92
C ALA A 113 -9.90 -4.35 -7.28
N PHE A 114 -10.21 -4.61 -8.56
CA PHE A 114 -10.62 -5.95 -9.02
C PHE A 114 -9.43 -6.86 -9.30
N SER A 115 -8.20 -6.32 -9.39
CA SER A 115 -6.99 -7.13 -9.57
C SER A 115 -6.76 -8.12 -8.43
N PHE A 116 -7.36 -7.85 -7.27
CA PHE A 116 -7.32 -8.70 -6.09
C PHE A 116 -8.34 -9.85 -6.09
N LEU A 117 -9.31 -9.86 -7.02
CA LEU A 117 -10.31 -10.92 -7.12
C LEU A 117 -9.84 -12.13 -7.96
N GLY A 118 -8.61 -12.08 -8.49
CA GLY A 118 -8.00 -13.17 -9.25
C GLY A 118 -7.41 -14.28 -8.38
N SER A 119 -6.81 -15.27 -9.03
CA SER A 119 -6.17 -16.43 -8.39
C SER A 119 -4.88 -16.10 -7.63
N GLU A 120 -4.35 -14.88 -7.75
CA GLU A 120 -3.13 -14.45 -7.05
C GLU A 120 -3.43 -13.40 -5.98
N PRO A 121 -2.86 -13.54 -4.77
CA PRO A 121 -3.10 -12.63 -3.64
C PRO A 121 -2.36 -11.28 -3.77
N SER A 122 -2.01 -10.85 -4.99
CA SER A 122 -1.17 -9.69 -5.28
C SER A 122 -1.85 -8.75 -6.27
N GLY A 123 -2.04 -7.49 -5.87
CA GLY A 123 -2.64 -6.48 -6.74
C GLY A 123 -1.69 -6.08 -7.88
N TRP A 124 -2.22 -5.49 -8.96
CA TRP A 124 -1.39 -5.05 -10.08
C TRP A 124 -0.28 -4.08 -9.64
N HIS A 125 -0.59 -3.22 -8.67
CA HIS A 125 0.38 -2.28 -8.12
C HIS A 125 1.54 -2.97 -7.39
N ASP A 126 1.33 -4.12 -6.74
CA ASP A 126 2.39 -4.96 -6.16
C ASP A 126 3.21 -5.63 -7.27
N ARG A 127 2.55 -6.29 -8.24
CA ARG A 127 3.21 -7.09 -9.29
C ARG A 127 4.10 -6.24 -10.19
N TRP A 128 3.58 -5.14 -10.70
CA TRP A 128 4.29 -4.32 -11.70
C TRP A 128 5.38 -3.44 -11.07
N SER A 129 5.27 -3.12 -9.78
CA SER A 129 6.35 -2.44 -9.04
C SER A 129 7.35 -3.40 -8.39
N LYS A 130 7.15 -4.72 -8.51
CA LYS A 130 7.96 -5.75 -7.84
C LYS A 130 8.04 -5.57 -6.33
N THR A 131 6.93 -5.11 -5.73
CA THR A 131 6.81 -4.92 -4.28
C THR A 131 5.78 -5.86 -3.68
N GLN A 132 5.83 -6.02 -2.36
CA GLN A 132 4.89 -6.81 -1.58
C GLN A 132 4.63 -6.17 -0.21
N VAL A 133 3.49 -6.49 0.39
CA VAL A 133 3.13 -6.05 1.74
C VAL A 133 3.34 -7.19 2.72
N VAL A 134 4.17 -6.96 3.74
CA VAL A 134 4.50 -7.95 4.78
C VAL A 134 4.08 -7.48 6.16
N SER A 135 3.81 -8.42 7.06
CA SER A 135 3.54 -8.15 8.48
C SER A 135 4.85 -7.88 9.23
N ASN A 136 4.89 -6.84 10.07
CA ASN A 136 6.09 -6.50 10.85
C ASN A 136 6.45 -7.61 11.83
N ASN A 137 5.48 -8.12 12.59
CA ASN A 137 5.71 -9.12 13.63
C ASN A 137 6.37 -10.38 13.05
N VAL A 138 5.93 -10.79 11.87
CA VAL A 138 6.47 -11.95 11.19
C VAL A 138 7.87 -11.64 10.64
N MET A 139 8.11 -10.46 10.07
CA MET A 139 9.45 -10.12 9.56
C MET A 139 10.50 -9.97 10.66
N ASP A 140 10.14 -9.40 11.81
CA ASP A 140 11.05 -9.19 12.92
C ASP A 140 11.46 -10.53 13.57
N ASP A 141 10.52 -11.48 13.70
CA ASP A 141 10.81 -12.86 14.13
C ASP A 141 11.77 -13.57 13.15
N TYR A 142 11.62 -13.37 11.85
CA TYR A 142 12.48 -13.97 10.82
C TYR A 142 13.89 -13.37 10.80
N THR A 143 14.02 -12.09 11.13
CA THR A 143 15.32 -11.41 11.15
C THR A 143 16.10 -11.76 12.43
N GLN A 144 15.40 -12.18 13.50
CA GLN A 144 15.99 -12.58 14.77
C GLN A 144 16.21 -14.10 14.91
N GLN A 145 15.47 -14.93 14.18
CA GLN A 145 15.76 -16.36 14.09
C GLN A 145 16.86 -16.60 13.04
N SER A 146 17.96 -17.27 13.43
CA SER A 146 18.77 -17.99 12.43
C SER A 146 17.83 -18.86 11.60
N PRO A 147 18.01 -18.98 10.27
CA PRO A 147 16.98 -19.49 9.37
C PRO A 147 16.37 -20.77 9.94
N PRO A 148 15.04 -20.80 10.20
CA PRO A 148 14.42 -21.93 10.86
C PRO A 148 14.67 -23.18 10.00
N PRO A 149 14.94 -24.34 10.62
CA PRO A 149 15.17 -25.56 9.88
C PRO A 149 13.97 -25.79 8.94
N PRO A 150 14.22 -26.21 7.68
CA PRO A 150 13.17 -26.42 6.70
C PRO A 150 12.08 -27.31 7.33
N PRO A 151 10.78 -26.94 7.22
CA PRO A 151 9.69 -27.71 7.81
C PRO A 151 9.89 -29.20 7.51
N GLN A 152 10.04 -29.98 8.58
CA GLN A 152 10.16 -31.42 8.43
C GLN A 152 8.78 -31.93 8.01
N PHE A 153 8.60 -32.11 6.70
CA PHE A 153 7.46 -32.86 6.18
C PHE A 153 7.60 -34.27 6.75
N ASN A 154 6.84 -34.54 7.81
CA ASN A 154 6.73 -35.87 8.37
C ASN A 154 5.99 -36.72 7.33
N ASN A 155 6.75 -37.29 6.40
CA ASN A 155 6.26 -38.29 5.47
C ASN A 155 5.97 -39.56 6.27
N GLN A 156 4.88 -39.56 7.03
CA GLN A 156 4.27 -40.79 7.51
C GLN A 156 3.30 -41.28 6.42
N PRO A 157 3.60 -42.40 5.74
CA PRO A 157 2.62 -43.05 4.90
C PRO A 157 1.54 -43.67 5.80
N GLY A 158 0.29 -43.27 5.57
CA GLY A 158 -0.91 -43.94 6.05
C GLY A 158 -1.72 -44.43 4.86
#